data_AF-A0A381Y036-F1
#
_entry.id   AF-A0A381Y036-F1
#
_cell.length_a   1.000
_cell.length_b   1.000
_cell.length_c   1.000
_cell.angle_alpha   90.00
_cell.angle_beta   90.00
_cell.angle_gamma   90.00
#
_symmetry.space_group_name_H-M   'P 1'
#
loop_
_entity.id
_entity.type
_entity.pdbx_description
1 polymer ?
#
loop_
_entity_poly.entity_id
_entity_poly.type
_entity_poly.pdbx_seq_one_letter_code
_entity_poly.pdbx_strand_id
1 'polypeptide(L)'
;MFLFSTIIILASFSFAQIITPEVYQNLEYRYIGPPGNRTSAVVGIPGDPLTYYVGGSSGGVWRTEDGGRNWEPLFDDQQAQSIGALAIAPSDPHVIWAGTGEAFIRSNVSIGNGVYKSTDGGKTWKHMGLDKTGRIGRVAIDPRDPDIVFVAAVGHGYGPQKERGVFRTTDGGKTWEHVLFVDENTGCFEIAMNMDNPRILFAGMWPVVIKTWGRESGGPNGGVWRSTDGGSTWERLEKGLPKPPLGKVGLAIAPTNPDVVYALIETGSPNRGVLWRSNNSGDSWKLVSYDRILNERPHYASRIVVSSASENEVYFAANSHSATYDGGLTSERTGWSGDTHDQWVDPLNPDRIILSDDGGVVISNNHGETWERIRLPIAQMYHVGVDNQIPYYVYGGMQDGSGYRGPSTAAPGRGGWGFVSSEWENTAGGECGFIVPDPVNPNIVWGGSFSSNFSKVNYST
;
A
#
# COMPACT_ATOMS: atom_id res chain seq x y z
N MET A 1 -52.59 69.29 -13.17
CA MET A 1 -52.68 67.98 -12.50
C MET A 1 -51.62 67.08 -13.10
N PHE A 2 -50.48 66.92 -12.44
CA PHE A 2 -49.51 65.84 -12.66
C PHE A 2 -48.73 65.67 -11.35
N LEU A 3 -49.03 64.60 -10.62
CA LEU A 3 -48.26 64.18 -9.46
C LEU A 3 -47.11 63.29 -9.95
N PHE A 4 -45.87 63.68 -9.65
CA PHE A 4 -44.72 62.78 -9.73
C PHE A 4 -44.56 62.07 -8.39
N SER A 5 -44.71 60.74 -8.39
CA SER A 5 -44.48 59.88 -7.24
C SER A 5 -43.03 59.38 -7.29
N THR A 6 -42.22 59.77 -6.32
CA THR A 6 -40.83 59.30 -6.19
C THR A 6 -40.82 57.96 -5.47
N ILE A 7 -40.49 56.88 -6.20
CA ILE A 7 -40.26 55.55 -5.62
C ILE A 7 -38.85 55.53 -5.02
N ILE A 8 -38.75 55.41 -3.70
CA ILE A 8 -37.49 55.16 -2.99
C ILE A 8 -37.26 53.64 -3.00
N ILE A 9 -36.26 53.19 -3.75
CA ILE A 9 -35.78 51.81 -3.72
C ILE A 9 -34.80 51.70 -2.55
N LEU A 10 -35.25 51.08 -1.45
CA LEU A 10 -34.38 50.63 -0.36
C LEU A 10 -33.58 49.42 -0.87
N ALA A 11 -32.30 49.63 -1.16
CA ALA A 11 -31.38 48.54 -1.43
C ALA A 11 -31.06 47.81 -0.12
N SER A 12 -31.68 46.65 0.09
CA SER A 12 -31.34 45.73 1.17
C SER A 12 -29.95 45.14 0.89
N PHE A 13 -28.93 45.59 1.61
CA PHE A 13 -27.62 44.94 1.60
C PHE A 13 -27.73 43.63 2.39
N SER A 14 -27.96 42.51 1.70
CA SER A 14 -27.79 41.18 2.28
C SER A 14 -26.29 40.91 2.42
N PHE A 15 -25.78 40.95 3.64
CA PHE A 15 -24.44 40.47 3.93
C PHE A 15 -24.43 38.94 3.81
N ALA A 16 -23.41 38.38 3.16
CA ALA A 16 -23.21 36.93 3.14
C ALA A 16 -23.07 36.43 4.59
N GLN A 17 -23.76 35.33 4.90
CA GLN A 17 -23.71 34.74 6.23
C GLN A 17 -22.30 34.21 6.49
N ILE A 18 -21.65 34.68 7.55
CA ILE A 18 -20.38 34.09 7.99
C ILE A 18 -20.71 32.77 8.68
N ILE A 19 -20.32 31.66 8.07
CA ILE A 19 -20.44 30.34 8.68
C ILE A 19 -19.32 30.23 9.71
N THR A 20 -19.66 30.35 10.99
CA THR A 20 -18.70 30.15 12.09
C THR A 20 -18.51 28.66 12.36
N PRO A 21 -17.35 28.24 12.91
CA PRO A 21 -17.12 26.85 13.31
C PRO A 21 -18.22 26.26 14.18
N GLU A 22 -18.90 27.07 15.00
CA GLU A 22 -20.00 26.61 15.85
C GLU A 22 -21.16 25.99 15.05
N VAL A 23 -21.35 26.40 13.79
CA VAL A 23 -22.42 25.89 12.92
C VAL A 23 -22.15 24.47 12.45
N TYR A 24 -20.87 24.10 12.26
CA TYR A 24 -20.48 22.79 11.73
C TYR A 24 -19.68 21.92 12.69
N GLN A 25 -19.32 22.39 13.88
CA GLN A 25 -18.54 21.63 14.87
C GLN A 25 -19.26 20.35 15.36
N ASN A 26 -20.59 20.30 15.25
CA ASN A 26 -21.40 19.13 15.60
C ASN A 26 -21.69 18.23 14.38
N LEU A 27 -21.16 18.57 13.19
CA LEU A 27 -21.28 17.69 12.02
C LEU A 27 -20.26 16.57 12.13
N GLU A 28 -20.72 15.36 11.87
CA GLU A 28 -19.88 14.18 11.83
C GLU A 28 -19.63 13.78 10.38
N TYR A 29 -18.38 13.38 10.09
CA TYR A 29 -18.09 12.74 8.82
C TYR A 29 -18.82 11.40 8.75
N ARG A 30 -19.40 11.12 7.59
CA ARG A 30 -20.11 9.88 7.32
C ARG A 30 -19.66 9.33 5.99
N TYR A 31 -19.31 8.06 5.98
CA TYR A 31 -19.06 7.35 4.73
C TYR A 31 -20.33 7.29 3.89
N ILE A 32 -20.24 7.70 2.63
CA ILE A 32 -21.36 7.67 1.68
C ILE A 32 -21.14 6.67 0.54
N GLY A 33 -19.95 6.09 0.40
CA GLY A 33 -19.56 5.27 -0.76
C GLY A 33 -18.63 6.01 -1.73
N PRO A 34 -18.20 5.34 -2.83
CA PRO A 34 -18.42 3.93 -3.15
C PRO A 34 -17.51 2.98 -2.33
N PRO A 35 -17.75 1.65 -2.35
CA PRO A 35 -16.87 0.65 -1.72
C PRO A 35 -15.44 0.79 -2.22
N GLY A 36 -14.49 0.62 -1.31
CA GLY A 36 -13.08 0.77 -1.63
C GLY A 36 -12.45 -0.44 -2.30
N ASN A 37 -11.19 -0.23 -2.68
CA ASN A 37 -10.44 -1.19 -3.46
C ASN A 37 -8.97 -1.25 -3.03
N ARG A 38 -8.16 -0.20 -3.18
CA ARG A 38 -6.70 -0.40 -3.20
C ARG A 38 -6.05 -0.44 -1.80
N THR A 39 -5.32 -1.53 -1.53
CA THR A 39 -4.57 -1.75 -0.27
C THR A 39 -3.11 -2.11 -0.54
N SER A 40 -2.22 -1.73 0.37
CA SER A 40 -0.76 -1.73 0.14
C SER A 40 0.06 -2.42 1.22
N ALA A 41 -0.55 -2.79 2.35
CA ALA A 41 0.11 -3.54 3.40
C ALA A 41 -0.84 -4.52 4.06
N VAL A 42 -0.38 -5.73 4.38
CA VAL A 42 -1.14 -6.71 5.15
C VAL A 42 -0.23 -7.47 6.12
N VAL A 43 -0.78 -7.84 7.27
CA VAL A 43 -0.11 -8.71 8.24
C VAL A 43 -1.18 -9.43 9.07
N GLY A 44 -0.90 -10.68 9.47
CA GLY A 44 -1.70 -11.42 10.44
C GLY A 44 -0.92 -11.67 11.74
N ILE A 45 -1.64 -12.06 12.80
CA ILE A 45 -1.00 -12.57 14.01
C ILE A 45 -0.70 -14.06 13.81
N PRO A 46 0.58 -14.49 13.91
CA PRO A 46 0.93 -15.91 13.79
C PRO A 46 0.15 -16.79 14.77
N GLY A 47 -0.49 -17.84 14.26
CA GLY A 47 -1.26 -18.79 15.09
C GLY A 47 -2.63 -18.30 15.59
N ASP A 48 -2.97 -17.03 15.42
CA ASP A 48 -4.35 -16.54 15.63
C ASP A 48 -5.08 -16.48 14.28
N PRO A 49 -6.01 -17.42 14.00
CA PRO A 49 -6.67 -17.52 12.71
C PRO A 49 -7.59 -16.35 12.36
N LEU A 50 -7.97 -15.51 13.32
CA LEU A 50 -9.03 -14.52 13.16
C LEU A 50 -8.52 -13.10 12.97
N THR A 51 -7.32 -12.80 13.47
CA THR A 51 -6.83 -11.42 13.50
C THR A 51 -5.92 -11.08 12.33
N TYR A 52 -6.32 -10.05 11.58
CA TYR A 52 -5.54 -9.47 10.49
C TYR A 52 -5.56 -7.95 10.54
N TYR A 53 -4.49 -7.34 10.03
CA TYR A 53 -4.36 -5.90 9.85
C TYR A 53 -4.09 -5.59 8.38
N VAL A 54 -4.68 -4.49 7.92
CA VAL A 54 -4.58 -4.02 6.53
C VAL A 54 -4.24 -2.54 6.54
N GLY A 55 -3.32 -2.15 5.68
CA GLY A 55 -3.01 -0.76 5.37
C GLY A 55 -3.58 -0.38 4.00
N GLY A 56 -4.40 0.67 3.96
CA GLY A 56 -4.88 1.26 2.71
C GLY A 56 -3.78 2.04 1.99
N SER A 57 -3.81 2.05 0.66
CA SER A 57 -2.97 2.97 -0.14
C SER A 57 -3.28 4.43 0.18
N SER A 58 -4.56 4.71 0.46
CA SER A 58 -5.07 5.91 1.13
C SER A 58 -6.33 5.52 1.91
N GLY A 59 -6.18 5.30 3.21
CA GLY A 59 -7.29 4.85 4.06
C GLY A 59 -6.90 4.38 5.46
N GLY A 60 -5.64 4.58 5.89
CA GLY A 60 -5.18 4.23 7.23
C GLY A 60 -5.04 2.73 7.45
N VAL A 61 -5.00 2.34 8.72
CA VAL A 61 -4.90 0.95 9.18
C VAL A 61 -6.27 0.46 9.61
N TRP A 62 -6.59 -0.78 9.24
CA TRP A 62 -7.82 -1.48 9.56
C TRP A 62 -7.50 -2.80 10.24
N ARG A 63 -8.41 -3.27 11.09
CA ARG A 63 -8.30 -4.56 11.79
C ARG A 63 -9.58 -5.35 11.69
N THR A 64 -9.42 -6.68 11.62
CA THR A 64 -10.46 -7.66 11.88
C THR A 64 -10.01 -8.57 13.02
N GLU A 65 -10.96 -9.06 13.81
CA GLU A 65 -10.75 -10.06 14.87
C GLU A 65 -11.69 -11.28 14.68
N ASP A 66 -12.33 -11.41 13.51
CA ASP A 66 -13.32 -12.46 13.22
C ASP A 66 -13.11 -13.16 11.87
N GLY A 67 -11.88 -13.13 11.37
CA GLY A 67 -11.46 -13.80 10.15
C GLY A 67 -11.80 -13.03 8.87
N GLY A 68 -11.99 -11.71 8.98
CA GLY A 68 -12.24 -10.83 7.82
C GLY A 68 -13.71 -10.49 7.58
N ARG A 69 -14.64 -10.88 8.46
CA ARG A 69 -16.07 -10.59 8.28
C ARG A 69 -16.41 -9.14 8.65
N ASN A 70 -15.82 -8.65 9.74
CA ASN A 70 -15.97 -7.26 10.19
C ASN A 70 -14.60 -6.60 10.30
N TRP A 71 -14.57 -5.31 9.95
CA TRP A 71 -13.35 -4.50 9.97
C TRP A 71 -13.62 -3.15 10.61
N GLU A 72 -12.68 -2.71 11.45
CA GLU A 72 -12.71 -1.41 12.11
C GLU A 72 -11.50 -0.56 11.73
N PRO A 73 -11.66 0.76 11.56
CA PRO A 73 -10.55 1.66 11.34
C PRO A 73 -9.80 1.91 12.65
N LEU A 74 -8.46 1.95 12.57
CA LEU A 74 -7.57 2.12 13.72
C LEU A 74 -6.69 3.37 13.61
N PHE A 75 -6.77 4.12 12.52
CA PHE A 75 -5.76 5.13 12.16
C PHE A 75 -6.36 6.48 11.71
N ASP A 76 -7.65 6.69 11.91
CA ASP A 76 -8.37 7.89 11.41
C ASP A 76 -7.91 9.19 12.08
N ASP A 77 -7.40 9.12 13.31
CA ASP A 77 -6.88 10.27 14.06
C ASP A 77 -5.43 10.66 13.69
N GLN A 78 -4.80 9.93 12.76
CA GLN A 78 -3.40 10.16 12.39
C GLN A 78 -3.28 11.04 11.14
N GLN A 79 -2.18 11.79 11.05
CA GLN A 79 -1.95 12.72 9.94
C GLN A 79 -1.69 12.02 8.60
N ALA A 80 -1.16 10.79 8.64
CA ALA A 80 -0.90 10.01 7.44
C ALA A 80 -2.04 9.01 7.21
N GLN A 81 -2.43 8.86 5.94
CA GLN A 81 -3.46 7.89 5.53
C GLN A 81 -2.91 6.80 4.61
N SER A 82 -1.70 6.99 4.09
CA SER A 82 -1.06 6.07 3.18
C SER A 82 -0.14 5.13 3.96
N ILE A 83 -0.33 3.82 3.82
CA ILE A 83 0.40 2.82 4.60
C ILE A 83 1.27 1.98 3.66
N GLY A 84 2.59 2.07 3.78
CA GLY A 84 3.54 1.31 2.95
C GLY A 84 3.95 -0.04 3.54
N ALA A 85 3.91 -0.16 4.86
CA ALA A 85 4.29 -1.38 5.58
C ALA A 85 3.55 -1.52 6.91
N LEU A 86 3.25 -2.76 7.28
CA LEU A 86 2.78 -3.15 8.61
C LEU A 86 3.68 -4.28 9.13
N ALA A 87 4.02 -4.24 10.42
CA ALA A 87 4.74 -5.31 11.08
C ALA A 87 4.23 -5.48 12.52
N ILE A 88 4.09 -6.73 12.94
CA ILE A 88 3.73 -7.13 14.31
C ILE A 88 4.97 -7.75 14.94
N ALA A 89 5.28 -7.39 16.18
CA ALA A 89 6.42 -7.97 16.88
C ALA A 89 6.15 -9.46 17.18
N PRO A 90 7.04 -10.39 16.80
CA PRO A 90 6.85 -11.82 17.06
C PRO A 90 6.81 -12.18 18.55
N SER A 91 7.47 -11.39 19.38
CA SER A 91 7.55 -11.58 20.84
C SER A 91 6.37 -10.96 21.60
N ASP A 92 5.63 -10.02 21.01
CA ASP A 92 4.44 -9.39 21.60
C ASP A 92 3.49 -8.87 20.50
N PRO A 93 2.37 -9.57 20.23
CA PRO A 93 1.45 -9.19 19.15
C PRO A 93 0.70 -7.88 19.40
N HIS A 94 0.78 -7.27 20.59
CA HIS A 94 0.24 -5.93 20.83
C HIS A 94 1.14 -4.81 20.29
N VAL A 95 2.41 -5.10 20.02
CA VAL A 95 3.35 -4.13 19.45
C VAL A 95 3.27 -4.18 17.93
N ILE A 96 2.74 -3.12 17.35
CA ILE A 96 2.52 -2.99 15.92
C ILE A 96 3.21 -1.74 15.42
N TRP A 97 3.88 -1.85 14.28
CA TRP A 97 4.51 -0.75 13.58
C TRP A 97 3.85 -0.52 12.23
N ALA A 98 3.52 0.74 11.95
CA ALA A 98 3.02 1.20 10.67
C ALA A 98 4.04 2.12 10.01
N GLY A 99 4.56 1.70 8.86
CA GLY A 99 5.34 2.54 7.97
C GLY A 99 4.43 3.24 6.98
N THR A 100 4.56 4.56 6.85
CA THR A 100 3.65 5.36 6.03
C THR A 100 4.24 5.68 4.64
N GLY A 101 3.35 5.94 3.69
CA GLY A 101 3.65 6.28 2.30
C GLY A 101 3.84 5.05 1.42
N GLU A 102 3.12 5.00 0.30
CA GLU A 102 3.17 3.88 -0.65
C GLU A 102 4.55 3.75 -1.31
N ALA A 103 5.20 2.60 -1.12
CA ALA A 103 6.46 2.24 -1.77
C ALA A 103 6.29 1.67 -3.20
N PHE A 104 5.05 1.66 -3.72
CA PHE A 104 4.64 1.13 -5.04
C PHE A 104 4.51 2.27 -6.05
N ILE A 105 5.64 2.88 -6.42
CA ILE A 105 5.65 4.21 -7.03
C ILE A 105 5.08 4.20 -8.47
N ARG A 106 3.92 4.87 -8.63
CA ARG A 106 3.31 5.29 -9.90
C ARG A 106 2.96 6.79 -9.88
N SER A 107 2.33 7.28 -10.94
CA SER A 107 2.04 8.71 -11.13
C SER A 107 1.17 9.33 -10.03
N ASN A 108 0.31 8.54 -9.38
CA ASN A 108 -0.70 9.00 -8.42
C ASN A 108 -0.61 8.18 -7.13
N VAL A 109 0.45 8.37 -6.34
CA VAL A 109 0.63 7.70 -5.03
C VAL A 109 0.80 8.72 -3.93
N SER A 110 0.26 8.40 -2.75
CA SER A 110 0.35 9.28 -1.59
C SER A 110 1.68 9.07 -0.84
N ILE A 111 2.19 10.14 -0.24
CA ILE A 111 3.40 10.10 0.60
C ILE A 111 3.00 9.95 2.07
N GLY A 112 3.92 9.41 2.85
CA GLY A 112 3.83 9.30 4.30
C GLY A 112 4.67 10.35 5.02
N ASN A 113 4.66 10.24 6.34
CA ASN A 113 5.43 11.07 7.26
C ASN A 113 6.19 10.22 8.30
N GLY A 114 6.76 9.10 7.87
CA GLY A 114 7.60 8.23 8.70
C GLY A 114 6.84 7.04 9.29
N VAL A 115 7.06 6.77 10.57
CA VAL A 115 6.59 5.53 11.24
C VAL A 115 5.76 5.81 12.49
N TYR A 116 4.81 4.94 12.77
CA TYR A 116 3.96 4.95 13.97
C TYR A 116 4.07 3.61 14.69
N LYS A 117 3.99 3.66 16.03
CA LYS A 117 4.00 2.48 16.91
C LYS A 117 2.70 2.44 17.71
N SER A 118 2.11 1.26 17.80
CA SER A 118 1.10 0.91 18.80
C SER A 118 1.68 -0.13 19.76
N THR A 119 1.23 -0.10 21.01
CA THR A 119 1.57 -1.11 22.04
C THR A 119 0.33 -1.71 22.68
N ASP A 120 -0.84 -1.52 22.05
CA ASP A 120 -2.15 -1.95 22.57
C ASP A 120 -3.00 -2.62 21.47
N GLY A 121 -2.35 -3.23 20.47
CA GLY A 121 -3.03 -3.91 19.37
C GLY A 121 -3.67 -2.97 18.36
N GLY A 122 -3.09 -1.78 18.19
CA GLY A 122 -3.53 -0.77 17.22
C GLY A 122 -4.63 0.17 17.70
N LYS A 123 -5.02 0.14 18.98
CA LYS A 123 -6.06 1.04 19.53
C LYS A 123 -5.56 2.47 19.66
N THR A 124 -4.30 2.64 20.03
CA THR A 124 -3.63 3.94 20.05
C THR A 124 -2.31 3.87 19.29
N TRP A 125 -1.97 4.99 18.64
CA TRP A 125 -0.76 5.12 17.84
C TRP A 125 0.05 6.32 18.29
N LYS A 126 1.36 6.14 18.33
CA LYS A 126 2.32 7.19 18.57
C LYS A 126 3.21 7.35 17.35
N HIS A 127 3.34 8.58 16.86
CA HIS A 127 4.31 8.92 15.82
C HIS A 127 5.73 8.82 16.38
N MET A 128 6.60 8.08 15.68
CA MET A 128 7.95 7.74 16.12
C MET A 128 9.03 8.37 15.23
N GLY A 129 8.69 9.39 14.44
CA GLY A 129 9.62 10.16 13.61
C GLY A 129 9.85 9.55 12.22
N LEU A 130 11.02 9.86 11.64
CA LEU A 130 11.40 9.58 10.25
C LEU A 130 10.57 10.35 9.19
N ASP A 131 10.10 11.55 9.55
CA ASP A 131 9.11 12.34 8.81
C ASP A 131 9.44 12.58 7.34
N LYS A 132 10.73 12.77 7.05
CA LYS A 132 11.21 13.08 5.70
C LYS A 132 11.32 11.85 4.82
N THR A 133 11.32 10.62 5.35
CA THR A 133 11.51 9.40 4.55
C THR A 133 10.49 9.25 3.44
N GLY A 134 9.29 9.81 3.60
CA GLY A 134 8.24 9.89 2.58
C GLY A 134 7.58 8.56 2.22
N ARG A 135 8.33 7.44 2.19
CA ARG A 135 7.83 6.10 1.86
C ARG A 135 8.63 5.04 2.62
N ILE A 136 7.92 4.23 3.38
CA ILE A 136 8.49 3.07 4.07
C ILE A 136 8.13 1.81 3.29
N GLY A 137 9.15 1.09 2.80
CA GLY A 137 8.97 -0.14 2.02
C GLY A 137 8.76 -1.38 2.89
N ARG A 138 9.40 -1.42 4.06
CA ARG A 138 9.36 -2.53 5.01
C ARG A 138 9.67 -2.05 6.43
N VAL A 139 9.03 -2.69 7.41
CA VAL A 139 9.46 -2.67 8.81
C VAL A 139 9.81 -4.10 9.21
N ALA A 140 10.98 -4.31 9.82
CA ALA A 140 11.41 -5.59 10.35
C ALA A 140 11.69 -5.45 11.85
N ILE A 141 11.15 -6.35 12.66
CA ILE A 141 11.23 -6.30 14.13
C ILE A 141 12.02 -7.52 14.59
N ASP A 142 12.94 -7.33 15.54
CA ASP A 142 13.68 -8.44 16.13
C ASP A 142 12.69 -9.43 16.79
N PRO A 143 12.83 -10.74 16.53
CA PRO A 143 11.90 -11.76 17.02
C PRO A 143 11.91 -11.93 18.54
N ARG A 144 12.92 -11.40 19.23
CA ARG A 144 13.14 -11.57 20.68
C ARG A 144 12.96 -10.28 21.45
N ASP A 145 13.09 -9.13 20.79
CA ASP A 145 13.00 -7.82 21.42
C ASP A 145 12.18 -6.83 20.55
N PRO A 146 10.96 -6.45 20.98
CA PRO A 146 10.10 -5.57 20.19
C PRO A 146 10.61 -4.11 20.11
N ASP A 147 11.67 -3.76 20.85
CA ASP A 147 12.29 -2.44 20.81
C ASP A 147 13.45 -2.32 19.80
N ILE A 148 13.90 -3.45 19.23
CA ILE A 148 14.86 -3.48 18.13
C ILE A 148 14.12 -3.57 16.80
N VAL A 149 14.16 -2.49 16.02
CA VAL A 149 13.38 -2.35 14.78
C VAL A 149 14.23 -1.75 13.67
N PHE A 150 14.07 -2.28 12.46
CA PHE A 150 14.67 -1.79 11.23
C PHE A 150 13.60 -1.28 10.27
N VAL A 151 13.87 -0.16 9.63
CA VAL A 151 12.96 0.51 8.71
C VAL A 151 13.66 0.70 7.36
N ALA A 152 13.07 0.13 6.31
CA ALA A 152 13.49 0.32 4.93
C ALA A 152 12.86 1.61 4.38
N ALA A 153 13.64 2.68 4.28
CA ALA A 153 13.21 3.97 3.76
C ALA A 153 13.55 4.08 2.28
N VAL A 154 12.52 4.18 1.43
CA VAL A 154 12.71 4.37 -0.02
C VAL A 154 13.07 5.82 -0.33
N GLY A 155 12.51 6.78 0.41
CA GLY A 155 12.63 8.21 0.13
C GLY A 155 11.42 8.80 -0.62
N HIS A 156 11.42 10.12 -0.80
CA HIS A 156 10.38 10.79 -1.54
C HIS A 156 10.43 10.55 -3.07
N GLY A 157 11.54 10.07 -3.62
CA GLY A 157 11.66 9.73 -5.06
C GLY A 157 11.82 10.94 -6.00
N TYR A 158 11.27 12.12 -5.68
CA TYR A 158 11.31 13.33 -6.54
C TYR A 158 12.63 14.12 -6.53
N GLY A 159 13.74 13.51 -6.13
CA GLY A 159 15.06 14.16 -6.11
C GLY A 159 16.04 13.52 -5.12
N PRO A 160 17.29 14.03 -5.09
CA PRO A 160 18.30 13.62 -4.12
C PRO A 160 17.85 13.91 -2.68
N GLN A 161 18.01 12.93 -1.80
CA GLN A 161 17.58 13.00 -0.40
C GLN A 161 18.44 12.10 0.50
N LYS A 162 18.79 12.57 1.70
CA LYS A 162 19.56 11.80 2.69
C LYS A 162 18.73 10.83 3.53
N GLU A 163 17.41 11.06 3.68
CA GLU A 163 16.52 10.19 4.46
C GLU A 163 16.05 8.96 3.66
N ARG A 164 17.02 8.21 3.15
CA ARG A 164 16.87 7.00 2.32
C ARG A 164 17.82 5.93 2.85
N GLY A 165 17.45 4.65 2.75
CA GLY A 165 18.30 3.55 3.21
C GLY A 165 17.68 2.80 4.38
N VAL A 166 18.49 2.30 5.30
CA VAL A 166 18.02 1.54 6.47
C VAL A 166 18.24 2.33 7.74
N PHE A 167 17.16 2.52 8.50
CA PHE A 167 17.20 3.08 9.84
C PHE A 167 17.00 1.97 10.87
N ARG A 168 17.71 2.04 11.99
CA ARG A 168 17.60 1.12 13.12
C ARG A 168 17.25 1.88 14.39
N THR A 169 16.40 1.33 15.22
CA THR A 169 16.25 1.71 16.63
C THR A 169 16.49 0.49 17.51
N THR A 170 16.98 0.72 18.72
CA THR A 170 17.18 -0.29 19.78
C THR A 170 16.53 0.13 21.10
N ASP A 171 15.73 1.20 21.07
CA ASP A 171 15.05 1.78 22.23
C ASP A 171 13.54 1.98 22.00
N GLY A 172 12.99 1.22 21.05
CA GLY A 172 11.58 1.22 20.71
C GLY A 172 11.13 2.43 19.91
N GLY A 173 12.05 3.08 19.18
CA GLY A 173 11.82 4.23 18.30
C GLY A 173 12.01 5.60 18.92
N LYS A 174 12.58 5.69 20.12
CA LYS A 174 12.88 6.99 20.74
C LYS A 174 14.04 7.66 20.02
N THR A 175 15.00 6.87 19.55
CA THR A 175 16.11 7.32 18.70
C THR A 175 16.29 6.41 17.49
N TRP A 176 16.87 6.97 16.43
CA TRP A 176 17.10 6.29 15.16
C TRP A 176 18.54 6.48 14.69
N GLU A 177 19.16 5.38 14.29
CA GLU A 177 20.48 5.32 13.67
C GLU A 177 20.34 5.05 12.17
N HIS A 178 21.05 5.80 11.34
CA HIS A 178 21.09 5.56 9.90
C HIS A 178 22.19 4.55 9.57
N VAL A 179 21.82 3.26 9.53
CA VAL A 179 22.79 2.15 9.53
C VAL A 179 23.21 1.68 8.15
N LEU A 180 22.43 1.98 7.09
CA LEU A 180 22.82 1.75 5.71
C LEU A 180 22.38 2.92 4.83
N PHE A 181 23.36 3.66 4.30
CA PHE A 181 23.16 4.73 3.33
C PHE A 181 24.10 4.48 2.14
N VAL A 182 23.56 4.51 0.92
CA VAL A 182 24.37 4.30 -0.30
C VAL A 182 24.64 5.63 -1.00
N ASP A 183 23.57 6.35 -1.37
CA ASP A 183 23.63 7.70 -1.92
C ASP A 183 22.26 8.39 -1.81
N GLU A 184 22.17 9.63 -2.28
CA GLU A 184 20.95 10.45 -2.18
C GLU A 184 19.80 10.01 -3.12
N ASN A 185 20.04 9.10 -4.07
CA ASN A 185 19.03 8.62 -5.02
C ASN A 185 18.64 7.15 -4.80
N THR A 186 19.24 6.48 -3.82
CA THR A 186 19.10 5.05 -3.57
C THR A 186 18.46 4.81 -2.20
N GLY A 187 17.23 4.32 -2.20
CA GLY A 187 16.50 3.91 -1.00
C GLY A 187 16.61 2.42 -0.71
N CYS A 188 16.05 2.00 0.42
CA CYS A 188 15.85 0.59 0.74
C CYS A 188 14.36 0.25 0.58
N PHE A 189 14.04 -0.82 -0.13
CA PHE A 189 12.67 -1.29 -0.32
C PHE A 189 12.31 -2.45 0.62
N GLU A 190 13.22 -3.39 0.84
CA GLU A 190 12.95 -4.64 1.55
C GLU A 190 14.06 -4.95 2.56
N ILE A 191 13.67 -5.49 3.72
CA ILE A 191 14.59 -6.02 4.73
C ILE A 191 14.11 -7.42 5.11
N ALA A 192 14.93 -8.42 4.81
CA ALA A 192 14.71 -9.79 5.26
C ALA A 192 15.63 -10.06 6.46
N MET A 193 15.03 -10.45 7.59
CA MET A 193 15.74 -10.78 8.83
C MET A 193 15.66 -12.28 9.08
N ASN A 194 16.78 -12.88 9.46
CA ASN A 194 16.79 -14.27 9.89
C ASN A 194 16.15 -14.37 11.29
N MET A 195 15.02 -15.07 11.40
CA MET A 195 14.24 -15.17 12.64
C MET A 195 14.93 -16.03 13.72
N ASP A 196 15.84 -16.93 13.32
CA ASP A 196 16.65 -17.73 14.25
C ASP A 196 17.93 -17.01 14.67
N ASN A 197 18.43 -16.09 13.84
CA ASN A 197 19.60 -15.27 14.15
C ASN A 197 19.44 -13.86 13.59
N PRO A 198 18.79 -12.93 14.34
CA PRO A 198 18.46 -11.59 13.85
C PRO A 198 19.67 -10.68 13.66
N ARG A 199 20.89 -11.17 13.94
CA ARG A 199 22.12 -10.51 13.52
C ARG A 199 22.34 -10.59 12.02
N ILE A 200 21.71 -11.55 11.33
CA ILE A 200 21.80 -11.74 9.89
C ILE A 200 20.60 -11.05 9.24
N LEU A 201 20.89 -10.03 8.44
CA LEU A 201 19.89 -9.26 7.70
C LEU A 201 20.32 -9.11 6.24
N PHE A 202 19.34 -9.02 5.35
CA PHE A 202 19.53 -8.60 3.97
C PHE A 202 18.72 -7.35 3.68
N ALA A 203 19.30 -6.42 2.92
CA ALA A 203 18.65 -5.19 2.50
C ALA A 203 18.64 -5.09 0.97
N GLY A 204 17.47 -4.82 0.41
CA GLY A 204 17.26 -4.61 -1.02
C GLY A 204 17.31 -3.12 -1.35
N MET A 205 18.39 -2.66 -1.95
CA MET A 205 18.56 -1.24 -2.29
C MET A 205 18.07 -0.93 -3.70
N TRP A 206 17.33 0.17 -3.82
CA TRP A 206 16.59 0.58 -5.01
C TRP A 206 16.92 2.04 -5.39
N PRO A 207 17.72 2.26 -6.43
CA PRO A 207 17.88 3.56 -7.06
C PRO A 207 16.57 3.95 -7.75
N VAL A 208 15.92 5.03 -7.28
CA VAL A 208 14.65 5.48 -7.86
C VAL A 208 14.53 7.00 -7.85
N VAL A 209 14.32 7.53 -9.05
CA VAL A 209 14.10 8.97 -9.28
C VAL A 209 12.85 9.15 -10.13
N ILE A 210 11.92 9.97 -9.64
CA ILE A 210 10.71 10.38 -10.35
C ILE A 210 10.91 11.80 -10.86
N LYS A 211 10.69 11.98 -12.15
CA LYS A 211 10.73 13.25 -12.88
C LYS A 211 9.37 13.52 -13.48
N THR A 212 9.09 14.77 -13.83
CA THR A 212 7.81 15.15 -14.45
C THR A 212 7.55 14.45 -15.78
N TRP A 213 8.60 14.00 -16.48
CA TRP A 213 8.52 13.28 -17.76
C TRP A 213 8.76 11.76 -17.65
N GLY A 214 8.94 11.20 -16.46
CA GLY A 214 9.14 9.76 -16.32
C GLY A 214 9.78 9.31 -15.01
N ARG A 215 10.09 8.02 -14.95
CA ARG A 215 10.75 7.37 -13.81
C ARG A 215 12.03 6.72 -14.27
N GLU A 216 13.08 6.90 -13.48
CA GLU A 216 14.31 6.15 -13.54
C GLU A 216 14.28 5.12 -12.40
N SER A 217 14.15 3.83 -12.76
CA SER A 217 14.16 2.71 -11.82
C SER A 217 15.39 1.87 -12.09
N GLY A 218 16.31 1.89 -11.13
CA GLY A 218 17.58 1.19 -11.16
C GLY A 218 18.77 2.02 -11.60
N GLY A 219 19.95 1.56 -11.17
CA GLY A 219 21.19 2.30 -11.31
C GLY A 219 22.40 1.52 -10.80
N PRO A 220 23.60 2.12 -10.82
CA PRO A 220 24.85 1.47 -10.41
C PRO A 220 24.85 1.02 -8.94
N ASN A 221 24.01 1.65 -8.13
CA ASN A 221 23.99 1.54 -6.67
C ASN A 221 22.82 0.70 -6.13
N GLY A 222 22.08 0.00 -6.99
CA GLY A 222 21.08 -0.99 -6.58
C GLY A 222 21.66 -2.38 -6.33
N GLY A 223 20.87 -3.28 -5.74
CA GLY A 223 21.26 -4.66 -5.46
C GLY A 223 20.96 -5.15 -4.04
N VAL A 224 21.72 -6.16 -3.60
CA VAL A 224 21.54 -6.84 -2.31
C VAL A 224 22.71 -6.53 -1.37
N TRP A 225 22.40 -6.14 -0.14
CA TRP A 225 23.37 -5.97 0.95
C TRP A 225 23.09 -6.97 2.05
N ARG A 226 24.12 -7.38 2.78
CA ARG A 226 24.02 -8.27 3.94
C ARG A 226 24.69 -7.64 5.16
N SER A 227 24.11 -7.85 6.33
CA SER A 227 24.75 -7.66 7.62
C SER A 227 24.80 -8.98 8.38
N THR A 228 25.84 -9.18 9.20
CA THR A 228 26.01 -10.34 10.11
C THR A 228 26.22 -9.92 11.57
N ASP A 229 26.06 -8.64 11.86
CA ASP A 229 26.32 -8.02 13.17
C ASP A 229 25.14 -7.14 13.65
N GLY A 230 23.92 -7.50 13.24
CA GLY A 230 22.71 -6.78 13.64
C GLY A 230 22.54 -5.44 12.95
N GLY A 231 23.03 -5.32 11.71
CA GLY A 231 22.94 -4.12 10.90
C GLY A 231 23.96 -3.04 11.25
N SER A 232 24.99 -3.34 12.04
CA SER A 232 26.02 -2.35 12.39
C SER A 232 27.00 -2.12 11.23
N THR A 233 27.28 -3.17 10.46
CA THR A 233 28.01 -3.10 9.20
C THR A 233 27.25 -3.85 8.10
N TRP A 234 27.46 -3.41 6.85
CA TRP A 234 26.80 -3.95 5.67
C TRP A 234 27.80 -4.16 4.54
N GLU A 235 27.73 -5.31 3.89
CA GLU A 235 28.49 -5.63 2.69
C GLU A 235 27.57 -5.76 1.48
N ARG A 236 28.01 -5.24 0.32
CA ARG A 236 27.30 -5.45 -0.94
C ARG A 236 27.61 -6.85 -1.47
N LEU A 237 26.58 -7.60 -1.82
CA LEU A 237 26.73 -8.93 -2.41
C LEU A 237 26.82 -8.85 -3.93
N GLU A 238 27.78 -9.55 -4.53
CA GLU A 238 27.95 -9.57 -5.99
C GLU A 238 28.14 -10.97 -6.58
N LYS A 239 28.58 -11.95 -5.80
CA LYS A 239 28.98 -13.27 -6.32
C LYS A 239 27.77 -14.03 -6.86
N GLY A 240 27.67 -14.13 -8.19
CA GLY A 240 26.59 -14.82 -8.90
C GLY A 240 25.33 -13.96 -9.14
N LEU A 241 25.33 -12.70 -8.70
CA LEU A 241 24.28 -11.73 -8.96
C LEU A 241 24.53 -10.96 -10.26
N PRO A 242 23.48 -10.38 -10.89
CA PRO A 242 23.63 -9.59 -12.11
C PRO A 242 24.43 -8.31 -11.86
N LYS A 243 25.09 -7.81 -12.90
CA LYS A 243 25.76 -6.51 -12.83
C LYS A 243 24.75 -5.36 -13.02
N PRO A 244 25.00 -4.18 -12.43
CA PRO A 244 24.14 -3.02 -12.61
C PRO A 244 23.93 -2.62 -14.08
N PRO A 245 22.86 -1.88 -14.41
CA PRO A 245 21.90 -1.26 -13.48
C PRO A 245 20.90 -2.25 -12.86
N LEU A 246 20.71 -2.15 -11.54
CA LEU A 246 19.73 -2.94 -10.79
C LEU A 246 18.67 -2.01 -10.16
N GLY A 247 17.40 -2.38 -10.30
CA GLY A 247 16.24 -1.65 -9.77
C GLY A 247 15.76 -2.18 -8.42
N LYS A 248 14.44 -2.24 -8.23
CA LYS A 248 13.83 -2.71 -6.98
C LYS A 248 14.25 -4.16 -6.68
N VAL A 249 14.48 -4.46 -5.40
CA VAL A 249 14.91 -5.77 -4.92
C VAL A 249 13.97 -6.24 -3.81
N GLY A 250 13.22 -7.30 -4.08
CA GLY A 250 12.51 -8.09 -3.05
C GLY A 250 13.41 -9.19 -2.51
N LEU A 251 13.28 -9.52 -1.22
CA LEU A 251 14.11 -10.48 -0.50
C LEU A 251 13.24 -11.31 0.44
N ALA A 252 13.52 -12.60 0.54
CA ALA A 252 12.94 -13.47 1.56
C ALA A 252 13.94 -14.54 1.99
N ILE A 253 13.97 -14.84 3.28
CA ILE A 253 14.71 -15.96 3.86
C ILE A 253 13.71 -17.09 4.10
N ALA A 254 14.07 -18.32 3.75
CA ALA A 254 13.22 -19.46 4.01
C ALA A 254 13.13 -19.75 5.52
N PRO A 255 11.92 -19.77 6.11
CA PRO A 255 11.76 -20.02 7.55
C PRO A 255 12.14 -21.46 7.95
N THR A 256 12.06 -22.41 7.02
CA THR A 256 12.42 -23.82 7.24
C THR A 256 13.91 -24.10 7.08
N ASN A 257 14.65 -23.20 6.42
CA ASN A 257 16.09 -23.31 6.22
C ASN A 257 16.71 -21.91 5.96
N PRO A 258 17.24 -21.23 7.00
CA PRO A 258 17.73 -19.87 6.85
C PRO A 258 18.96 -19.68 5.94
N ASP A 259 19.62 -20.77 5.51
CA ASP A 259 20.65 -20.70 4.47
C ASP A 259 20.09 -20.42 3.07
N VAL A 260 18.79 -20.67 2.88
CA VAL A 260 18.09 -20.42 1.63
C VAL A 260 17.53 -19.01 1.63
N VAL A 261 18.04 -18.19 0.72
CA VAL A 261 17.62 -16.79 0.54
C VAL A 261 17.26 -16.56 -0.92
N TYR A 262 16.11 -15.95 -1.16
CA TYR A 262 15.66 -15.54 -2.49
C TYR A 262 15.81 -14.04 -2.67
N ALA A 263 16.17 -13.64 -3.88
CA ALA A 263 16.20 -12.26 -4.32
C ALA A 263 15.45 -12.11 -5.64
N LEU A 264 14.43 -11.27 -5.65
CA LEU A 264 13.63 -10.92 -6.82
C LEU A 264 14.06 -9.53 -7.28
N ILE A 265 14.91 -9.47 -8.31
CA ILE A 265 15.62 -8.23 -8.69
C ILE A 265 15.09 -7.71 -10.01
N GLU A 266 14.71 -6.43 -10.05
CA GLU A 266 14.49 -5.68 -11.28
C GLU A 266 15.80 -5.55 -12.04
N THR A 267 15.87 -6.20 -13.18
CA THR A 267 16.94 -6.08 -14.17
C THR A 267 16.45 -5.32 -15.39
N GLY A 268 17.39 -4.91 -16.27
CA GLY A 268 17.19 -3.94 -17.33
C GLY A 268 16.01 -4.14 -18.32
N SER A 269 15.93 -3.23 -19.28
CA SER A 269 14.73 -2.96 -20.10
C SER A 269 14.17 -4.14 -20.93
N PRO A 270 12.83 -4.22 -21.13
CA PRO A 270 11.79 -3.42 -20.47
C PRO A 270 11.28 -4.18 -19.24
N ASN A 271 11.78 -3.84 -18.05
CA ASN A 271 11.32 -4.32 -16.75
C ASN A 271 11.22 -5.85 -16.65
N ARG A 272 12.34 -6.53 -16.41
CA ARG A 272 12.30 -7.95 -16.00
C ARG A 272 12.68 -8.06 -14.55
N GLY A 273 11.71 -8.37 -13.69
CA GLY A 273 12.06 -8.94 -12.41
C GLY A 273 12.43 -10.40 -12.60
N VAL A 274 13.55 -10.80 -12.01
CA VAL A 274 14.18 -12.09 -12.24
C VAL A 274 14.50 -12.69 -10.87
N LEU A 275 14.44 -14.01 -10.76
CA LEU A 275 14.61 -14.71 -9.49
C LEU A 275 16.01 -15.27 -9.35
N TRP A 276 16.66 -14.94 -8.24
CA TRP A 276 17.89 -15.54 -7.77
C TRP A 276 17.68 -16.26 -6.44
N ARG A 277 18.47 -17.30 -6.21
CA ARG A 277 18.50 -18.07 -4.98
C ARG A 277 19.94 -18.26 -4.51
N SER A 278 20.14 -18.11 -3.21
CA SER A 278 21.32 -18.56 -2.49
C SER A 278 20.95 -19.75 -1.59
N ASN A 279 21.86 -20.70 -1.44
CA ASN A 279 21.72 -21.86 -0.54
C ASN A 279 22.82 -21.87 0.54
N ASN A 280 23.44 -20.72 0.77
CA ASN A 280 24.54 -20.54 1.69
C ASN A 280 24.52 -19.13 2.30
N SER A 281 23.36 -18.71 2.79
CA SER A 281 23.18 -17.46 3.52
C SER A 281 23.68 -16.23 2.74
N GLY A 282 23.57 -16.23 1.41
CA GLY A 282 23.95 -15.12 0.53
C GLY A 282 25.41 -15.09 0.07
N ASP A 283 26.26 -16.05 0.45
CA ASP A 283 27.67 -16.08 0.04
C ASP A 283 27.83 -16.24 -1.48
N SER A 284 26.89 -16.92 -2.14
CA SER A 284 26.81 -17.00 -3.59
C SER A 284 25.38 -17.19 -4.07
N TRP A 285 25.09 -16.66 -5.25
CA TRP A 285 23.75 -16.67 -5.84
C TRP A 285 23.74 -17.43 -7.15
N LYS A 286 22.60 -18.04 -7.45
CA LYS A 286 22.29 -18.64 -8.75
C LYS A 286 21.02 -18.02 -9.27
N LEU A 287 21.05 -17.66 -10.55
CA LEU A 287 19.85 -17.37 -11.31
C LEU A 287 18.97 -18.63 -11.34
N VAL A 288 17.69 -18.45 -11.06
CA VAL A 288 16.69 -19.54 -11.08
C VAL A 288 15.72 -19.37 -12.22
N SER A 289 15.12 -18.19 -12.38
CA SER A 289 14.05 -18.00 -13.36
C SER A 289 13.96 -16.59 -13.92
N TYR A 290 13.62 -16.52 -15.20
CA TYR A 290 13.26 -15.30 -15.94
C TYR A 290 11.76 -15.20 -16.18
N ASP A 291 10.95 -16.06 -15.55
CA ASP A 291 9.52 -16.08 -15.80
C ASP A 291 8.91 -14.74 -15.39
N ARG A 292 8.28 -14.08 -16.37
CA ARG A 292 7.72 -12.74 -16.25
C ARG A 292 6.59 -12.69 -15.22
N ILE A 293 5.89 -13.81 -15.00
CA ILE A 293 4.80 -13.89 -14.03
C ILE A 293 5.26 -13.55 -12.60
N LEU A 294 6.51 -13.88 -12.26
CA LEU A 294 7.07 -13.68 -10.94
C LEU A 294 7.19 -12.19 -10.60
N ASN A 295 7.41 -11.34 -11.61
CA ASN A 295 7.63 -9.91 -11.41
C ASN A 295 7.57 -9.09 -12.72
N GLU A 296 6.34 -8.82 -13.17
CA GLU A 296 6.06 -8.15 -14.44
C GLU A 296 6.31 -6.63 -14.41
N ARG A 297 6.00 -5.96 -13.29
CA ARG A 297 6.15 -4.51 -13.09
C ARG A 297 6.88 -4.23 -11.78
N PRO A 298 8.21 -4.46 -11.70
CA PRO A 298 8.93 -4.45 -10.44
C PRO A 298 8.77 -3.16 -9.64
N HIS A 299 8.80 -2.00 -10.30
CA HIS A 299 8.56 -0.71 -9.65
C HIS A 299 7.20 -0.61 -8.92
N TYR A 300 6.15 -1.26 -9.45
CA TYR A 300 4.76 -1.13 -8.98
C TYR A 300 4.31 -2.29 -8.08
N ALA A 301 4.69 -3.52 -8.38
CA ALA A 301 4.32 -4.70 -7.60
C ALA A 301 5.49 -5.67 -7.61
N SER A 302 6.14 -5.84 -6.45
CA SER A 302 7.29 -6.73 -6.29
C SER A 302 7.52 -7.04 -4.82
N ARG A 303 6.91 -8.13 -4.34
CA ARG A 303 7.24 -8.75 -3.05
C ARG A 303 7.34 -10.26 -3.21
N ILE A 304 8.11 -10.88 -2.33
CA ILE A 304 8.39 -12.31 -2.30
C ILE A 304 8.28 -12.80 -0.86
N VAL A 305 7.71 -13.96 -0.64
CA VAL A 305 7.64 -14.62 0.67
C VAL A 305 7.84 -16.12 0.49
N VAL A 306 8.59 -16.74 1.40
CA VAL A 306 8.78 -18.19 1.42
C VAL A 306 7.82 -18.78 2.44
N SER A 307 7.12 -19.85 2.05
CA SER A 307 6.16 -20.53 2.90
C SER A 307 6.82 -21.20 4.09
N SER A 308 6.09 -21.32 5.20
CA SER A 308 6.48 -22.12 6.36
C SER A 308 6.40 -23.63 6.10
N ALA A 309 5.77 -24.07 4.99
CA ALA A 309 5.72 -25.48 4.60
C ALA A 309 7.04 -26.01 4.02
N SER A 310 7.76 -25.20 3.24
CA SER A 310 8.93 -25.66 2.48
C SER A 310 9.80 -24.50 2.00
N GLU A 311 11.12 -24.66 2.02
CA GLU A 311 12.07 -23.69 1.46
C GLU A 311 11.91 -23.49 -0.06
N ASN A 312 11.23 -24.43 -0.74
CA ASN A 312 11.02 -24.40 -2.19
C ASN A 312 9.61 -23.89 -2.57
N GLU A 313 8.76 -23.64 -1.58
CA GLU A 313 7.44 -23.05 -1.80
C GLU A 313 7.52 -21.54 -1.59
N VAL A 314 7.36 -20.79 -2.67
CA VAL A 314 7.58 -19.34 -2.69
C VAL A 314 6.43 -18.66 -3.41
N TYR A 315 5.92 -17.59 -2.80
CA TYR A 315 4.85 -16.78 -3.35
C TYR A 315 5.36 -15.41 -3.79
N PHE A 316 4.81 -14.89 -4.87
CA PHE A 316 5.23 -13.66 -5.52
C PHE A 316 4.03 -12.71 -5.70
N ALA A 317 4.14 -11.53 -5.11
CA ALA A 317 3.21 -10.43 -5.33
C ALA A 317 3.74 -9.52 -6.46
N ALA A 318 3.09 -9.63 -7.61
CA ALA A 318 3.37 -8.86 -8.83
C ALA A 318 2.03 -8.45 -9.49
N ASN A 319 1.98 -8.24 -10.81
CA ASN A 319 0.72 -8.02 -11.53
C ASN A 319 -0.35 -9.09 -11.26
N SER A 320 0.08 -10.31 -10.93
CA SER A 320 -0.76 -11.36 -10.38
C SER A 320 -0.01 -12.00 -9.23
N HIS A 321 -0.73 -12.51 -8.24
CA HIS A 321 -0.13 -13.43 -7.27
C HIS A 321 0.22 -14.75 -7.97
N SER A 322 1.41 -15.26 -7.70
CA SER A 322 1.91 -16.51 -8.28
C SER A 322 2.71 -17.30 -7.26
N ALA A 323 2.86 -18.59 -7.52
CA ALA A 323 3.57 -19.51 -6.65
C ALA A 323 4.55 -20.39 -7.45
N THR A 324 5.52 -20.94 -6.73
CA THR A 324 6.38 -22.05 -7.15
C THR A 324 6.48 -23.04 -6.00
N TYR A 325 6.66 -24.32 -6.31
CA TYR A 325 6.86 -25.39 -5.33
C TYR A 325 8.19 -26.15 -5.52
N ASP A 326 9.00 -25.72 -6.50
CA ASP A 326 10.30 -26.30 -6.84
C ASP A 326 11.44 -25.28 -6.71
N GLY A 327 11.24 -24.26 -5.88
CA GLY A 327 12.22 -23.23 -5.59
C GLY A 327 12.41 -22.24 -6.73
N GLY A 328 11.42 -22.11 -7.63
CA GLY A 328 11.34 -21.11 -8.68
C GLY A 328 11.62 -21.61 -10.09
N LEU A 329 11.81 -22.92 -10.30
CA LEU A 329 12.08 -23.49 -11.64
C LEU A 329 10.83 -23.47 -12.50
N THR A 330 9.67 -23.73 -11.91
CA THR A 330 8.36 -23.55 -12.53
C THR A 330 7.51 -22.59 -11.70
N SER A 331 6.53 -21.96 -12.34
CA SER A 331 5.62 -21.05 -11.63
C SER A 331 4.23 -21.04 -12.23
N GLU A 332 3.25 -20.76 -11.38
CA GLU A 332 1.85 -20.70 -11.76
C GLU A 332 1.14 -19.54 -11.08
N ARG A 333 0.09 -19.00 -11.71
CA ARG A 333 -0.78 -18.02 -11.07
C ARG A 333 -1.62 -18.76 -10.03
N THR A 334 -1.63 -18.23 -8.81
CA THR A 334 -2.67 -18.62 -7.85
C THR A 334 -3.94 -17.84 -8.19
N GLY A 335 -5.12 -18.41 -7.95
CA GLY A 335 -6.37 -17.72 -8.26
C GLY A 335 -6.51 -16.34 -7.60
N TRP A 336 -7.16 -15.40 -8.30
CA TRP A 336 -7.72 -14.14 -7.79
C TRP A 336 -6.78 -13.16 -7.06
N SER A 337 -5.95 -12.45 -7.82
CA SER A 337 -5.50 -11.09 -7.48
C SER A 337 -5.09 -10.32 -8.74
N GLY A 338 -5.05 -8.99 -8.67
CA GLY A 338 -4.57 -8.12 -9.74
C GLY A 338 -3.79 -6.93 -9.17
N ASP A 339 -2.56 -6.72 -9.66
CA ASP A 339 -1.62 -5.75 -9.10
C ASP A 339 -1.44 -5.93 -7.57
N THR A 340 -0.96 -7.12 -7.17
CA THR A 340 -0.71 -7.48 -5.76
C THR A 340 0.45 -6.66 -5.20
N HIS A 341 0.20 -5.93 -4.13
CA HIS A 341 1.17 -5.06 -3.49
C HIS A 341 1.87 -5.72 -2.32
N ASP A 342 1.12 -6.44 -1.49
CA ASP A 342 1.64 -7.12 -0.31
C ASP A 342 1.06 -8.51 -0.10
N GLN A 343 1.76 -9.30 0.69
CA GLN A 343 1.38 -10.65 1.05
C GLN A 343 1.97 -11.02 2.41
N TRP A 344 1.22 -11.80 3.17
CA TRP A 344 1.67 -12.45 4.39
C TRP A 344 1.20 -13.89 4.40
N VAL A 345 2.13 -14.80 4.68
CA VAL A 345 1.89 -16.23 4.91
C VAL A 345 2.20 -16.49 6.38
N ASP A 346 1.29 -17.14 7.10
CA ASP A 346 1.48 -17.38 8.53
C ASP A 346 2.71 -18.28 8.77
N PRO A 347 3.72 -17.80 9.52
CA PRO A 347 4.93 -18.57 9.77
C PRO A 347 4.67 -19.83 10.61
N LEU A 348 3.50 -19.97 11.24
CA LEU A 348 3.08 -21.14 12.01
C LEU A 348 2.03 -22.00 11.28
N ASN A 349 1.43 -21.51 10.20
CA ASN A 349 0.40 -22.22 9.45
C ASN A 349 0.40 -21.83 7.95
N PRO A 350 1.04 -22.61 7.07
CA PRO A 350 1.17 -22.24 5.65
C PRO A 350 -0.17 -22.15 4.89
N ASP A 351 -1.26 -22.67 5.45
CA ASP A 351 -2.59 -22.59 4.82
C ASP A 351 -3.20 -21.18 4.90
N ARG A 352 -2.67 -20.31 5.77
CA ARG A 352 -3.17 -18.97 6.00
C ARG A 352 -2.37 -17.95 5.21
N ILE A 353 -3.03 -17.34 4.24
CA ILE A 353 -2.45 -16.33 3.35
C ILE A 353 -3.38 -15.12 3.31
N ILE A 354 -2.82 -13.92 3.44
CA ILE A 354 -3.52 -12.67 3.18
C ILE A 354 -2.75 -11.87 2.15
N LEU A 355 -3.46 -11.28 1.21
CA LEU A 355 -2.93 -10.46 0.12
C LEU A 355 -3.54 -9.07 0.17
N SER A 356 -2.75 -8.08 -0.23
CA SER A 356 -3.19 -6.72 -0.56
C SER A 356 -3.04 -6.51 -2.06
N ASP A 357 -4.06 -5.98 -2.72
CA ASP A 357 -4.02 -5.66 -4.15
C ASP A 357 -4.86 -4.42 -4.48
N ASP A 358 -4.92 -4.05 -5.77
CA ASP A 358 -5.67 -2.88 -6.25
C ASP A 358 -7.20 -3.04 -6.08
N GLY A 359 -7.69 -4.26 -5.88
CA GLY A 359 -9.12 -4.58 -5.71
C GLY A 359 -9.58 -4.77 -4.27
N GLY A 360 -8.68 -4.88 -3.30
CA GLY A 360 -9.04 -5.06 -1.90
C GLY A 360 -8.02 -5.86 -1.12
N VAL A 361 -8.57 -6.55 -0.14
CA VAL A 361 -7.88 -7.58 0.63
C VAL A 361 -8.40 -8.93 0.18
N VAL A 362 -7.52 -9.91 0.10
CA VAL A 362 -7.90 -11.28 -0.22
C VAL A 362 -7.33 -12.22 0.83
N ILE A 363 -8.16 -13.10 1.39
CA ILE A 363 -7.75 -14.05 2.44
C ILE A 363 -7.96 -15.47 1.93
N SER A 364 -6.99 -16.34 2.17
CA SER A 364 -7.12 -17.79 2.04
C SER A 364 -6.81 -18.45 3.39
N ASN A 365 -7.59 -19.49 3.71
CA ASN A 365 -7.41 -20.33 4.89
C ASN A 365 -7.22 -21.81 4.52
N ASN A 366 -6.97 -22.08 3.23
CA ASN A 366 -6.75 -23.42 2.68
C ASN A 366 -5.67 -23.37 1.61
N HIS A 367 -4.54 -22.75 1.93
CA HIS A 367 -3.33 -22.83 1.13
C HIS A 367 -3.49 -22.29 -0.30
N GLY A 368 -4.31 -21.25 -0.47
CA GLY A 368 -4.57 -20.64 -1.77
C GLY A 368 -5.49 -21.42 -2.70
N GLU A 369 -6.14 -22.50 -2.26
CA GLU A 369 -7.16 -23.21 -3.05
C GLU A 369 -8.42 -22.35 -3.24
N THR A 370 -8.86 -21.65 -2.20
CA THR A 370 -9.99 -20.70 -2.24
C THR A 370 -9.65 -19.38 -1.59
N TRP A 371 -10.32 -18.33 -2.05
CA TRP A 371 -10.03 -16.94 -1.70
C TRP A 371 -11.30 -16.17 -1.38
N GLU A 372 -11.30 -15.44 -0.27
CA GLU A 372 -12.36 -14.52 0.13
C GLU A 372 -11.92 -13.07 -0.12
N ARG A 373 -12.72 -12.33 -0.89
CA ARG A 373 -12.46 -10.92 -1.21
C ARG A 373 -13.18 -10.01 -0.21
N ILE A 374 -12.43 -9.12 0.43
CA ILE A 374 -12.96 -8.11 1.33
C ILE A 374 -12.90 -6.73 0.67
N ARG A 375 -13.99 -5.97 0.79
CA ARG A 375 -14.04 -4.55 0.37
C ARG A 375 -14.19 -3.65 1.59
N LEU A 376 -13.15 -2.88 1.87
CA LEU A 376 -13.14 -1.85 2.92
C LEU A 376 -13.68 -0.52 2.36
N PRO A 377 -14.19 0.41 3.20
CA PRO A 377 -14.72 1.70 2.76
C PRO A 377 -13.60 2.73 2.45
N ILE A 378 -12.61 2.34 1.64
CA ILE A 378 -11.37 3.07 1.35
C ILE A 378 -11.21 3.39 -0.15
N ALA A 379 -12.30 3.76 -0.83
CA ALA A 379 -12.25 4.01 -2.27
C ALA A 379 -11.25 5.10 -2.62
N GLN A 380 -10.31 4.75 -3.50
CA GLN A 380 -9.37 5.72 -4.06
C GLN A 380 -10.08 6.52 -5.15
N MET A 381 -10.69 7.62 -4.71
CA MET A 381 -11.36 8.58 -5.57
C MET A 381 -10.38 9.68 -5.99
N TYR A 382 -10.30 9.95 -7.29
CA TYR A 382 -9.34 10.92 -7.85
C TYR A 382 -9.82 12.38 -7.75
N HIS A 383 -11.07 12.60 -8.12
CA HIS A 383 -11.71 13.91 -8.18
C HIS A 383 -13.15 13.78 -7.68
N VAL A 384 -13.67 14.84 -7.08
CA VAL A 384 -15.04 14.90 -6.59
C VAL A 384 -15.80 15.98 -7.36
N GLY A 385 -16.90 15.57 -8.00
CA GLY A 385 -17.90 16.46 -8.59
C GLY A 385 -19.22 16.35 -7.83
N VAL A 386 -20.04 17.39 -7.87
CA VAL A 386 -21.42 17.37 -7.33
C VAL A 386 -22.37 18.04 -8.30
N ASP A 387 -23.64 17.65 -8.28
CA ASP A 387 -24.70 18.34 -9.00
C ASP A 387 -25.51 19.29 -8.10
N ASN A 388 -26.57 19.87 -8.66
CA ASN A 388 -27.48 20.79 -7.99
C ASN A 388 -28.82 20.14 -7.60
N GLN A 389 -28.93 18.80 -7.64
CA GLN A 389 -30.15 18.10 -7.20
C GLN A 389 -30.33 18.25 -5.69
N ILE A 390 -31.55 18.00 -5.18
CA ILE A 390 -31.81 17.92 -3.74
C ILE A 390 -32.57 16.60 -3.48
N PRO A 391 -31.93 15.60 -2.85
CA PRO A 391 -30.51 15.56 -2.48
C PRO A 391 -29.57 15.56 -3.71
N TYR A 392 -28.38 16.17 -3.58
CA TYR A 392 -27.40 16.22 -4.67
C TYR A 392 -26.70 14.88 -4.83
N TYR A 393 -26.21 14.58 -6.03
CA TYR A 393 -25.30 13.44 -6.27
C TYR A 393 -23.84 13.87 -6.18
N VAL A 394 -23.00 12.91 -5.80
CA VAL A 394 -21.55 13.01 -5.76
C VAL A 394 -20.98 12.09 -6.83
N TYR A 395 -19.92 12.55 -7.50
CA TYR A 395 -19.34 11.91 -8.68
C TYR A 395 -17.82 11.82 -8.53
N GLY A 396 -17.21 10.79 -9.12
CA GLY A 396 -15.76 10.73 -9.22
C GLY A 396 -15.24 9.49 -9.94
N GLY A 397 -14.02 9.57 -10.47
CA GLY A 397 -13.30 8.42 -11.02
C GLY A 397 -12.66 7.62 -9.90
N MET A 398 -12.86 6.30 -9.90
CA MET A 398 -12.27 5.38 -8.94
C MET A 398 -11.08 4.62 -9.56
N GLN A 399 -10.05 4.34 -8.76
CA GLN A 399 -8.94 3.48 -9.15
C GLN A 399 -9.40 2.15 -9.78
N ASP A 400 -8.81 1.77 -10.92
CA ASP A 400 -9.14 0.57 -11.74
C ASP A 400 -10.65 0.37 -11.99
N GLY A 401 -11.40 1.47 -12.02
CA GLY A 401 -12.85 1.46 -12.10
C GLY A 401 -13.42 2.41 -13.15
N SER A 402 -14.75 2.37 -13.28
CA SER A 402 -15.51 3.36 -14.04
C SER A 402 -15.55 4.71 -13.30
N GLY A 403 -16.15 5.73 -13.94
CA GLY A 403 -16.70 6.84 -13.20
C GLY A 403 -17.86 6.32 -12.34
N TYR A 404 -17.97 6.80 -11.10
CA TYR A 404 -19.04 6.45 -10.19
C TYR A 404 -19.85 7.68 -9.81
N ARG A 405 -21.14 7.47 -9.54
CA ARG A 405 -22.01 8.47 -8.91
C ARG A 405 -22.86 7.85 -7.81
N GLY A 406 -23.20 8.61 -6.78
CA GLY A 406 -24.13 8.20 -5.74
C GLY A 406 -24.77 9.40 -5.03
N PRO A 407 -25.93 9.24 -4.39
CA PRO A 407 -26.60 10.35 -3.71
C PRO A 407 -25.82 10.80 -2.47
N SER A 408 -25.88 12.09 -2.12
CA SER A 408 -25.30 12.66 -0.88
C SER A 408 -25.91 12.09 0.39
N THR A 409 -27.16 11.65 0.29
CA THR A 409 -27.88 10.94 1.35
C THR A 409 -27.53 9.45 1.39
N ALA A 410 -26.66 8.97 0.50
CA ALA A 410 -26.35 7.55 0.40
C ALA A 410 -25.94 7.03 1.76
N ALA A 411 -26.67 6.08 2.31
CA ALA A 411 -26.30 5.46 3.57
C ALA A 411 -25.34 4.30 3.28
N PRO A 412 -24.33 4.04 4.14
CA PRO A 412 -23.82 2.68 4.20
C PRO A 412 -25.04 1.83 4.56
N GLY A 413 -25.48 0.96 3.66
CA GLY A 413 -26.74 0.25 3.85
C GLY A 413 -26.78 -0.34 5.26
N ARG A 414 -27.81 0.01 6.04
CA ARG A 414 -28.06 -0.62 7.35
C ARG A 414 -28.46 -2.07 7.10
N GLY A 415 -27.47 -2.92 6.89
CA GLY A 415 -27.55 -4.36 7.07
C GLY A 415 -26.71 -4.69 8.28
N GLY A 416 -27.36 -5.08 9.38
CA GLY A 416 -26.66 -5.98 10.30
C GLY A 416 -26.19 -7.19 9.49
N TRP A 417 -24.94 -7.61 9.72
CA TRP A 417 -24.39 -8.85 9.17
C TRP A 417 -24.07 -8.87 7.66
N GLY A 418 -23.43 -7.82 7.12
CA GLY A 418 -22.73 -7.88 5.83
C GLY A 418 -22.78 -6.59 5.00
N PHE A 419 -21.74 -6.37 4.18
CA PHE A 419 -21.65 -5.21 3.27
C PHE A 419 -22.83 -5.21 2.28
N VAL A 420 -23.68 -4.19 2.37
CA VAL A 420 -24.85 -4.01 1.49
C VAL A 420 -24.49 -3.07 0.34
N SER A 421 -25.05 -3.37 -0.84
CA SER A 421 -24.99 -2.59 -2.08
C SER A 421 -24.82 -1.09 -1.86
N SER A 422 -23.80 -0.50 -2.49
CA SER A 422 -23.72 0.95 -2.59
C SER A 422 -24.86 1.46 -3.45
N GLU A 423 -25.54 2.52 -3.02
CA GLU A 423 -26.38 3.35 -3.89
C GLU A 423 -25.53 4.07 -4.98
N TRP A 424 -24.22 3.82 -4.97
CA TRP A 424 -23.30 4.21 -6.02
C TRP A 424 -23.37 3.27 -7.21
N GLU A 425 -23.40 3.86 -8.39
CA GLU A 425 -23.49 3.18 -9.67
C GLU A 425 -22.47 3.74 -10.67
N ASN A 426 -22.19 2.96 -11.72
CA ASN A 426 -21.32 3.39 -12.81
C ASN A 426 -21.95 4.56 -13.60
N THR A 427 -21.12 5.48 -14.06
CA THR A 427 -21.48 6.62 -14.89
C THR A 427 -20.44 6.86 -15.99
N ALA A 428 -20.48 8.02 -16.63
CA ALA A 428 -19.49 8.42 -17.62
C ALA A 428 -18.07 8.44 -17.01
N GLY A 429 -17.09 8.09 -17.83
CA GLY A 429 -15.66 8.19 -17.50
C GLY A 429 -15.10 6.95 -16.82
N GLY A 430 -13.95 7.11 -16.18
CA GLY A 430 -13.17 6.02 -15.59
C GLY A 430 -12.11 6.51 -14.62
N GLU A 431 -11.21 5.60 -14.25
CA GLU A 431 -10.02 5.86 -13.45
C GLU A 431 -9.31 7.15 -13.89
N CYS A 432 -8.86 7.91 -12.87
CA CYS A 432 -8.18 9.20 -12.94
C CYS A 432 -8.92 10.33 -13.70
N GLY A 433 -10.14 10.10 -14.18
CA GLY A 433 -10.92 11.09 -14.91
C GLY A 433 -11.63 12.10 -14.01
N PHE A 434 -11.86 13.30 -14.55
CA PHE A 434 -12.85 14.22 -14.01
C PHE A 434 -14.25 13.78 -14.44
N ILE A 435 -15.12 13.56 -13.46
CA ILE A 435 -16.53 13.18 -13.68
C ILE A 435 -17.39 14.37 -13.27
N VAL A 436 -18.04 14.98 -14.25
CA VAL A 436 -18.69 16.29 -14.09
C VAL A 436 -20.13 16.20 -14.59
N PRO A 437 -21.13 16.38 -13.71
CA PRO A 437 -22.52 16.53 -14.13
C PRO A 437 -22.71 17.86 -14.88
N ASP A 438 -23.63 17.88 -15.85
CA ASP A 438 -24.00 19.12 -16.52
C ASP A 438 -24.66 20.09 -15.52
N PRO A 439 -24.24 21.37 -15.49
CA PRO A 439 -24.64 22.31 -14.45
C PRO A 439 -26.13 22.68 -14.49
N VAL A 440 -26.81 22.46 -15.61
CA VAL A 440 -28.24 22.79 -15.80
C VAL A 440 -29.12 21.57 -16.05
N ASN A 441 -28.55 20.43 -16.43
CA ASN A 441 -29.28 19.19 -16.65
C ASN A 441 -28.62 18.00 -15.92
N PRO A 442 -29.07 17.62 -14.71
CA PRO A 442 -28.45 16.55 -13.93
C PRO A 442 -28.54 15.15 -14.57
N ASN A 443 -29.35 14.99 -15.62
CA ASN A 443 -29.39 13.73 -16.38
C ASN A 443 -28.18 13.56 -17.31
N ILE A 444 -27.39 14.60 -17.55
CA ILE A 444 -26.22 14.52 -18.42
C ILE A 444 -24.97 14.53 -17.55
N VAL A 445 -24.10 13.54 -17.75
CA VAL A 445 -22.80 13.45 -17.07
C VAL A 445 -21.71 13.25 -18.11
N TRP A 446 -20.63 14.00 -17.96
CA TRP A 446 -19.44 13.91 -18.79
C TRP A 446 -18.29 13.33 -17.98
N GLY A 447 -17.52 12.44 -18.57
CA GLY A 447 -16.43 11.77 -17.86
C GLY A 447 -15.24 11.47 -18.75
N GLY A 448 -14.07 11.88 -18.28
CA GLY A 448 -12.78 11.44 -18.82
C GLY A 448 -12.31 10.11 -18.21
N SER A 449 -11.26 9.54 -18.78
CA SER A 449 -10.48 8.43 -18.21
C SER A 449 -9.05 8.49 -18.78
N PHE A 450 -8.17 7.59 -18.33
CA PHE A 450 -6.85 7.41 -18.94
C PHE A 450 -6.95 7.10 -20.46
N SER A 451 -5.82 7.27 -21.16
CA SER A 451 -5.72 7.08 -22.63
C SER A 451 -6.62 8.01 -23.46
N SER A 452 -6.91 9.21 -22.96
CA SER A 452 -7.76 10.21 -23.64
C SER A 452 -9.19 9.74 -23.92
N ASN A 453 -9.68 8.76 -23.18
CA ASN A 453 -11.05 8.30 -23.27
C ASN A 453 -11.99 9.37 -22.71
N PHE A 454 -13.05 9.69 -23.46
CA PHE A 454 -14.08 10.63 -23.06
C PHE A 454 -15.46 10.05 -23.37
N SER A 455 -16.39 10.21 -22.45
CA SER A 455 -17.72 9.63 -22.57
C SER A 455 -18.79 10.54 -21.98
N LYS A 456 -20.03 10.30 -22.41
CA LYS A 456 -21.23 10.97 -21.93
C LYS A 456 -22.26 9.93 -21.58
N VAL A 457 -22.92 10.09 -20.43
CA VAL A 457 -24.13 9.34 -20.07
C VAL A 457 -25.31 10.32 -20.04
N ASN A 458 -26.45 9.88 -20.58
CA ASN A 458 -27.72 10.58 -20.47
C ASN A 458 -28.74 9.67 -19.79
N TYR A 459 -29.13 9.99 -18.56
CA TYR A 459 -30.03 9.18 -17.76
C TYR A 459 -31.51 9.30 -18.15
N SER A 460 -31.84 10.13 -19.15
CA SER A 460 -33.21 10.24 -19.69
C SER A 460 -33.52 9.27 -20.84
N THR A 461 -32.52 8.53 -21.33
CA THR A 461 -32.61 7.65 -22.52
C THR A 461 -31.85 6.37 -22.25
#